data_AF-A0A2S3WQL8-F1
#
_entry.id   AF-A0A2S3WQL8-F1
#
_cell.length_a   1.000
_cell.length_b   1.000
_cell.length_c   1.000
_cell.angle_alpha   90.00
_cell.angle_beta   90.00
_cell.angle_gamma   90.00
#
_symmetry.space_group_name_H-M   'P 1'
#
loop_
_entity.id
_entity.type
_entity.pdbx_description
1 polymer ?
#
loop_
_entity_poly.entity_id
_entity_poly.type
_entity_poly.pdbx_seq_one_letter_code
_entity_poly.pdbx_strand_id
1 'polypeptide(L)'
;MTHSSQLQGRPALTAARIVRFMRLNYALPAPKPITTTVLREAFPEVPRSSLMNAIAALIRRAGLQARYLPGTHIREYCPGSQAFNAWRMLDREQQGRHAWTEARLLDALNERGGC
;
A
#
# COMPACT_ATOMS: atom_id res chain seq x y z
N MET A 1 -27.37 -1.02 4.43
CA MET A 1 -26.48 0.11 4.78
C MET A 1 -25.04 -0.36 4.61
N THR A 2 -24.39 -0.01 3.50
CA THR A 2 -22.99 -0.40 3.21
C THR A 2 -22.05 0.43 4.08
N HIS A 3 -21.46 -0.19 5.09
CA HIS A 3 -20.39 0.40 5.90
C HIS A 3 -19.25 0.84 4.98
N SER A 4 -19.20 2.13 4.65
CA SER A 4 -18.06 2.75 4.01
C SER A 4 -16.90 2.75 5.00
N SER A 5 -16.15 1.65 5.03
CA SER A 5 -14.95 1.46 5.84
C SER A 5 -13.80 2.31 5.29
N GLN A 6 -13.99 3.63 5.24
CA GLN A 6 -12.94 4.56 4.86
C GLN A 6 -11.85 4.52 5.92
N LEU A 7 -10.59 4.48 5.47
CA LEU A 7 -9.45 4.70 6.35
C LEU A 7 -9.47 6.18 6.76
N GLN A 8 -9.60 6.46 8.05
CA GLN A 8 -9.61 7.82 8.58
C GLN A 8 -8.46 8.02 9.58
N GLY A 9 -8.01 9.27 9.75
CA GLY A 9 -7.00 9.67 10.74
C GLY A 9 -5.54 9.29 10.41
N ARG A 10 -4.70 9.23 11.44
CA ARG A 10 -3.25 8.92 11.32
C ARG A 10 -2.94 7.62 10.56
N PRO A 11 -3.69 6.50 10.75
CA PRO A 11 -3.45 5.28 9.98
C PRO A 11 -3.67 5.43 8.48
N ALA A 12 -4.62 6.28 8.05
CA ALA A 12 -4.87 6.57 6.64
C ALA A 12 -3.71 7.34 6.01
N LEU A 13 -3.14 8.30 6.74
CA LEU A 13 -1.99 9.06 6.30
C LEU A 13 -0.76 8.16 6.12
N THR A 14 -0.46 7.29 7.10
CA THR A 14 0.63 6.32 6.98
C THR A 14 0.40 5.35 5.82
N ALA A 15 -0.83 4.83 5.67
CA ALA A 15 -1.18 3.96 4.56
C ALA A 15 -0.96 4.63 3.20
N ALA A 16 -1.37 5.90 3.07
CA ALA A 16 -1.16 6.66 1.85
C ALA A 16 0.32 6.92 1.57
N ARG A 17 1.11 7.24 2.61
CA ARG A 17 2.57 7.44 2.48
C ARG A 17 3.26 6.16 2.00
N ILE A 18 2.86 5.00 2.53
CA ILE A 18 3.32 3.69 2.05
C ILE A 18 2.99 3.54 0.57
N VAL A 19 1.74 3.75 0.15
CA VAL A 19 1.34 3.64 -1.27
C VAL A 19 2.17 4.55 -2.17
N ARG A 20 2.38 5.81 -1.78
CA ARG A 20 3.22 6.75 -2.53
C ARG A 20 4.66 6.25 -2.65
N PHE A 21 5.25 5.78 -1.55
CA PHE A 21 6.59 5.18 -1.57
C PHE A 21 6.66 3.97 -2.50
N MET A 22 5.66 3.09 -2.45
CA MET A 22 5.60 1.92 -3.33
C MET A 22 5.57 2.31 -4.80
N ARG A 23 4.73 3.28 -5.19
CA ARG A 23 4.68 3.79 -6.58
C ARG A 23 6.03 4.32 -7.04
N LEU A 24 6.70 5.13 -6.21
CA LEU A 24 8.00 5.70 -6.54
C LEU A 24 9.08 4.60 -6.66
N ASN A 25 9.09 3.63 -5.76
CA ASN A 25 10.04 2.51 -5.81
C ASN A 25 9.84 1.65 -7.07
N TYR A 26 8.60 1.34 -7.45
CA TYR A 26 8.31 0.55 -8.65
C TYR A 26 8.50 1.31 -9.97
N ALA A 27 8.61 2.64 -9.93
CA ALA A 27 8.98 3.44 -11.09
C ALA A 27 10.50 3.47 -11.34
N LEU A 28 11.33 2.94 -10.43
CA LEU A 28 12.78 2.87 -10.60
C LEU A 28 13.17 1.82 -11.66
N PRO A 29 14.28 2.02 -12.41
CA PRO A 29 14.77 1.05 -13.39
C PRO A 29 15.05 -0.35 -12.80
N ALA A 30 15.44 -0.41 -11.53
CA ALA A 30 15.63 -1.63 -10.76
C ALA A 30 14.94 -1.47 -9.38
N PRO A 31 13.65 -1.83 -9.28
CA PRO A 31 12.90 -1.64 -8.04
C PRO A 31 13.39 -2.59 -6.96
N LYS A 32 13.51 -2.09 -5.73
CA LYS A 32 13.85 -2.94 -4.57
C LYS A 32 12.60 -3.66 -4.06
N PRO A 33 12.72 -4.91 -3.58
CA PRO A 33 11.61 -5.58 -2.92
C PRO A 33 11.13 -4.80 -1.70
N ILE A 34 9.84 -4.52 -1.63
CA ILE A 34 9.27 -3.73 -0.53
C ILE A 34 8.98 -4.66 0.64
N THR A 35 9.94 -4.75 1.57
CA THR A 35 9.83 -5.57 2.77
C THR A 35 9.50 -4.73 3.99
N THR A 36 9.19 -5.38 5.12
CA THR A 36 9.01 -4.66 6.40
C THR A 36 10.26 -3.85 6.78
N THR A 37 11.46 -4.34 6.47
CA THR A 37 12.72 -3.63 6.72
C THR A 37 12.82 -2.37 5.88
N VAL A 38 12.58 -2.47 4.57
CA VAL A 38 12.59 -1.31 3.65
C VAL A 38 11.57 -0.25 4.08
N LEU A 39 10.38 -0.67 4.50
CA LEU A 39 9.36 0.27 5.00
C LEU A 39 9.77 0.91 6.34
N ARG A 40 10.51 0.21 7.20
CA ARG A 40 11.03 0.76 8.45
C ARG A 40 12.15 1.77 8.23
N GLU A 41 12.97 1.55 7.21
CA GLU A 41 14.01 2.50 6.78
C GLU A 41 13.41 3.74 6.11
N ALA A 42 12.35 3.57 5.31
CA ALA A 42 11.66 4.68 4.65
C ALA A 42 10.81 5.55 5.60
N PHE A 43 10.36 4.97 6.73
CA PHE A 43 9.50 5.62 7.72
C PHE A 43 10.04 5.40 9.14
N PRO A 44 11.26 5.87 9.47
CA PRO A 44 11.89 5.63 10.76
C PRO A 44 11.10 6.23 11.93
N GLU A 45 10.39 7.33 11.68
CA GLU A 45 9.57 8.06 12.64
C GLU A 45 8.22 7.36 12.95
N VAL A 46 7.81 6.39 12.12
CA VAL A 46 6.55 5.67 12.34
C VAL A 46 6.80 4.43 13.21
N PRO A 47 6.12 4.29 14.37
CA PRO A 47 6.25 3.10 15.20
C PRO A 47 5.90 1.83 14.42
N ARG A 48 6.64 0.74 14.67
CA ARG A 48 6.43 -0.55 13.99
C ARG A 48 4.96 -1.01 14.05
N SER A 49 4.31 -0.86 15.21
CA SER A 49 2.89 -1.20 15.37
C SER A 49 1.97 -0.39 14.43
N SER A 50 2.21 0.92 14.31
CA SER A 50 1.46 1.80 13.40
C SER A 50 1.71 1.46 11.94
N LEU A 51 2.95 1.13 11.58
CA LEU A 51 3.32 0.67 10.24
C LEU A 51 2.59 -0.64 9.89
N MET A 52 2.62 -1.63 10.79
CA MET A 52 1.92 -2.90 10.58
C MET A 52 0.40 -2.74 10.52
N ASN A 53 -0.18 -1.83 11.32
CA ASN A 53 -1.61 -1.51 11.24
C ASN A 53 -1.97 -0.87 9.90
N ALA A 54 -1.13 0.00 9.36
CA ALA A 54 -1.31 0.60 8.05
C ALA A 54 -1.20 -0.45 6.92
N ILE A 55 -0.21 -1.36 6.98
CA ILE A 55 -0.07 -2.48 6.04
C ILE A 55 -1.31 -3.37 6.10
N ALA A 56 -1.77 -3.76 7.28
CA ALA A 56 -2.96 -4.59 7.43
C ALA A 56 -4.23 -3.91 6.91
N ALA A 57 -4.34 -2.59 7.09
CA ALA A 57 -5.39 -1.78 6.49
C ALA A 57 -5.32 -1.77 4.95
N LEU A 58 -4.12 -1.62 4.38
CA LEU A 58 -3.91 -1.67 2.94
C LEU A 58 -4.25 -3.04 2.35
N ILE A 59 -3.91 -4.14 3.03
CA ILE A 59 -4.29 -5.50 2.60
C ILE A 59 -5.82 -5.62 2.57
N ARG A 60 -6.49 -5.25 3.66
CA ARG A 60 -7.95 -5.42 3.79
C ARG A 60 -8.77 -4.50 2.89
N ARG A 61 -8.28 -3.28 2.61
CA ARG A 61 -9.09 -2.21 2.01
C ARG A 61 -8.58 -1.74 0.66
N ALA A 62 -7.27 -1.79 0.42
CA ALA A 62 -6.62 -1.29 -0.80
C ALA A 62 -6.03 -2.42 -1.68
N GLY A 63 -6.23 -3.69 -1.30
CA GLY A 63 -5.82 -4.84 -2.10
C GLY A 63 -4.32 -5.08 -2.11
N LEU A 64 -3.58 -4.51 -1.15
CA LEU A 64 -2.14 -4.80 -1.00
C LEU A 64 -1.95 -6.31 -0.85
N GLN A 65 -1.10 -6.88 -1.69
CA GLN A 65 -0.74 -8.28 -1.64
C GLN A 65 0.58 -8.48 -0.91
N ALA A 66 0.78 -9.69 -0.42
CA ALA A 66 2.03 -10.09 0.21
C ALA A 66 2.47 -11.43 -0.36
N ARG A 67 3.74 -11.54 -0.77
CA ARG A 67 4.36 -12.79 -1.23
C ARG A 67 5.68 -13.02 -0.51
N TYR A 68 6.14 -14.27 -0.48
CA TYR A 68 7.48 -14.58 0.00
C TYR A 68 8.48 -14.42 -1.15
N LEU A 69 9.62 -13.81 -0.86
CA LEU A 69 10.72 -13.73 -1.83
C LEU A 69 11.31 -15.14 -2.03
N PRO A 70 11.53 -15.58 -3.29
CA PRO A 70 12.05 -16.91 -3.59
C PRO A 70 13.33 -17.23 -2.80
N GLY A 71 13.38 -18.43 -2.21
CA GLY A 71 14.54 -18.88 -1.42
C GLY A 71 14.70 -18.19 -0.06
N THR A 72 13.70 -17.42 0.39
CA THR A 72 13.75 -16.73 1.69
C THR A 72 12.41 -16.83 2.43
N HIS A 73 12.43 -16.55 3.74
CA HIS A 73 11.21 -16.35 4.54
C HIS A 73 10.79 -14.88 4.65
N ILE A 74 11.32 -14.01 3.79
CA ILE A 74 11.06 -12.58 3.82
C ILE A 74 9.80 -12.28 3.01
N ARG A 75 8.90 -11.50 3.60
CA ARG A 75 7.66 -11.05 2.97
C ARG A 75 7.89 -9.74 2.22
N GLU A 76 7.56 -9.75 0.94
CA GLU A 76 7.44 -8.59 0.07
C GLU A 76 5.98 -8.15 -0.03
N TYR A 77 5.73 -6.85 0.04
CA TYR A 77 4.44 -6.21 -0.14
C TYR A 77 4.34 -5.65 -1.57
N CYS A 78 3.27 -6.02 -2.27
CA CYS A 78 3.04 -5.65 -3.67
C CYS A 78 1.71 -4.89 -3.80
N PRO A 79 1.65 -3.79 -4.55
CA PRO A 79 0.39 -3.09 -4.80
C PRO A 79 -0.57 -4.00 -5.57
N GLY A 80 -1.85 -3.98 -5.19
CA GLY A 80 -2.89 -4.81 -5.80
C GLY A 80 -3.50 -4.25 -7.09
N SER A 81 -3.19 -3.01 -7.44
CA SER A 81 -3.70 -2.37 -8.65
C SER A 81 -2.98 -2.84 -9.91
N GLN A 82 -3.65 -2.67 -11.05
CA GLN A 82 -3.23 -3.13 -12.38
C GLN A 82 -1.79 -2.76 -12.77
N ALA A 83 -1.17 -1.78 -12.13
CA ALA A 83 0.23 -1.40 -12.37
C ALA A 83 1.23 -2.55 -12.08
N PHE A 84 0.83 -3.58 -11.32
CA PHE A 84 1.70 -4.71 -11.00
C PHE A 84 1.17 -6.09 -11.46
N ASN A 85 -0.11 -6.20 -11.82
CA ASN A 85 -0.72 -7.50 -12.11
C ASN A 85 -0.61 -7.89 -13.59
N ALA A 86 0.51 -8.54 -13.92
CA ALA A 86 0.52 -9.68 -14.84
C ALA A 86 0.11 -11.01 -14.14
N TRP A 87 -0.42 -10.98 -12.91
CA TRP A 87 -0.88 -12.18 -12.20
C TRP A 87 -2.38 -12.10 -11.88
N ARG A 88 -3.14 -13.00 -12.51
CA ARG A 88 -4.58 -13.21 -12.32
C ARG A 88 -4.88 -13.64 -10.88
N MET A 89 -5.88 -13.01 -10.27
CA MET A 89 -6.96 -13.60 -9.45
C MET A 89 -7.63 -12.51 -8.59
N LEU A 90 -8.09 -11.43 -9.23
CA LEU A 90 -9.08 -10.53 -8.62
C LEU A 90 -10.18 -10.32 -9.66
N ASP A 91 -11.44 -10.46 -9.24
CA ASP A 91 -12.59 -10.11 -10.06
C ASP A 91 -12.50 -8.63 -10.47
N ARG A 92 -12.98 -8.27 -11.68
CA ARG A 92 -12.86 -6.92 -12.24
C ARG A 92 -13.42 -5.85 -11.31
N GLU A 93 -14.45 -6.19 -10.55
CA GLU A 93 -15.05 -5.29 -9.57
C GLU A 93 -14.12 -5.00 -8.38
N GLN A 94 -13.38 -6.01 -7.91
CA GLN A 94 -12.37 -5.84 -6.84
C GLN A 94 -11.21 -4.99 -7.33
N GLN A 95 -10.77 -5.17 -8.58
CA GLN A 95 -9.72 -4.35 -9.21
C GLN A 95 -10.10 -2.86 -9.22
N GLY A 96 -11.33 -2.53 -9.64
CA GLY A 96 -11.84 -1.16 -9.66
C GLY A 96 -11.92 -0.52 -8.27
N ARG A 97 -12.42 -1.27 -7.27
CA ARG A 97 -12.49 -0.80 -5.87
C ARG A 97 -11.10 -0.53 -5.27
N HIS A 98 -10.11 -1.35 -5.58
CA HIS A 98 -8.74 -1.16 -5.09
C HIS A 98 -8.05 0.04 -5.75
N ALA A 99 -8.17 0.19 -7.08
CA ALA A 99 -7.65 1.35 -7.79
C ALA A 99 -8.28 2.67 -7.29
N TRP A 100 -9.60 2.67 -7.04
CA TRP A 100 -10.30 3.82 -6.47
C TRP A 100 -9.83 4.15 -5.04
N THR A 101 -9.63 3.13 -4.20
CA THR A 101 -9.13 3.32 -2.83
C THR A 101 -7.71 3.86 -2.82
N GLU A 102 -6.86 3.39 -3.72
CA GLU A 102 -5.49 3.87 -3.90
C GLU A 102 -5.46 5.34 -4.34
N ALA A 103 -6.26 5.71 -5.34
CA ALA A 103 -6.40 7.09 -5.79
C ALA A 103 -6.85 8.01 -4.64
N ARG A 104 -7.89 7.61 -3.90
CA ARG A 104 -8.41 8.38 -2.77
C ARG A 104 -7.39 8.55 -1.64
N LEU A 105 -6.54 7.55 -1.38
CA LEU A 105 -5.46 7.67 -0.41
C LEU A 105 -4.42 8.70 -0.85
N LEU A 106 -4.10 8.76 -2.14
CA LEU A 106 -3.15 9.71 -2.69
C LEU A 106 -3.72 11.13 -2.77
N ASP A 107 -5.00 11.28 -3.10
CA ASP A 107 -5.70 12.57 -3.04
C ASP A 107 -5.67 13.13 -1.62
N ALA A 108 -5.96 12.29 -0.61
CA ALA A 108 -5.89 12.68 0.81
C ALA A 108 -4.48 13.09 1.28
N LEU A 109 -3.41 12.65 0.60
CA LEU A 109 -2.06 13.16 0.84
C LEU A 109 -1.83 14.52 0.21
N ASN A 110 -2.31 14.71 -1.02
CA ASN A 110 -2.13 15.97 -1.75
C ASN A 110 -2.92 17.10 -1.09
N GLU A 111 -4.14 16.83 -0.62
CA GLU A 111 -4.97 17.79 0.13
C GLU A 111 -4.35 18.20 1.47
N ARG A 112 -3.50 17.36 2.08
CA ARG A 112 -2.82 17.64 3.35
C ARG A 112 -1.39 18.20 3.18
N GLY A 113 -0.83 18.12 1.97
CA GLY A 113 0.51 18.58 1.64
C GLY A 113 0.56 19.92 0.89
N GLY A 114 -0.60 20.52 0.59
CA GLY A 114 -0.72 21.84 -0.01
C GLY A 114 -0.90 22.93 1.03
N CYS A 115 0.19 23.30 1.71
CA CYS A 115 0.39 24.60 2.37
C CYS A 115 1.81 25.07 2.06
#